data_AF-A0A7C4IWY4-F1
#
_entry.id   AF-A0A7C4IWY4-F1
#
_cell.length_a   1.000
_cell.length_b   1.000
_cell.length_c   1.000
_cell.angle_alpha   90.00
_cell.angle_beta   90.00
_cell.angle_gamma   90.00
#
_symmetry.space_group_name_H-M   'P 1'
#
loop_
_entity.id
_entity.type
_entity.pdbx_description
1 polymer ?
#
loop_
_entity_poly.entity_id
_entity_poly.type
_entity_poly.pdbx_seq_one_letter_code
_entity_poly.pdbx_strand_id
1 'polypeptide(L)'
;MGWVRTKRESKGGFCFIEVNDGSCLASLQVIAGEHLPNYRDEVARLQTGCAVRVKGKLDPVQIFALLGRVADVRDEDLDYARRFDEAVQHFQSREWPLALRQFESLAKLRPADVAAETYRSATALLIARPPDAGWNGAIELAEK
;
A
#
# COMPACT_ATOMS: atom_id res chain seq x y z
N MET A 1 -9.99 -10.24 18.42
CA MET A 1 -9.69 -9.19 19.43
C MET A 1 -8.19 -9.15 19.54
N GLY A 2 -7.56 -7.99 19.70
CA GLY A 2 -6.11 -7.88 19.88
C GLY A 2 -5.75 -6.73 20.80
N TRP A 3 -4.46 -6.53 21.04
CA TRP A 3 -3.94 -5.50 21.93
C TRP A 3 -3.27 -4.39 21.15
N VAL A 4 -3.52 -3.14 21.55
CA VAL A 4 -2.84 -1.96 21.01
C VAL A 4 -1.36 -2.03 21.39
N ARG A 5 -0.49 -2.11 20.38
CA ARG A 5 0.96 -2.05 20.53
C ARG A 5 1.44 -0.61 20.54
N THR A 6 1.02 0.15 19.54
CA THR A 6 1.33 1.58 19.41
C THR A 6 0.09 2.34 18.94
N LYS A 7 -0.03 3.61 19.34
CA LYS A 7 -1.01 4.56 18.82
C LYS A 7 -0.29 5.86 18.46
N ARG A 8 -0.52 6.38 17.27
CA ARG A 8 0.01 7.66 16.80
C ARG A 8 -1.12 8.53 16.28
N GLU A 9 -1.29 9.71 16.86
CA GLU A 9 -2.31 10.68 16.44
C GLU A 9 -1.75 11.59 15.35
N SER A 10 -2.56 11.82 14.32
CA SER A 10 -2.27 12.74 13.22
C SER A 10 -3.01 14.05 13.44
N LYS A 11 -2.37 15.17 13.07
CA LYS A 11 -3.04 16.48 13.00
C LYS A 11 -4.14 16.53 11.92
N GLY A 12 -4.19 15.55 11.02
CA GLY A 12 -5.20 15.43 9.98
C GLY A 12 -6.52 14.77 10.41
N GLY A 13 -6.79 14.65 11.72
CA GLY A 13 -8.08 14.13 12.20
C GLY A 13 -8.20 12.60 12.16
N PHE A 14 -7.10 11.87 12.38
CA PHE A 14 -7.13 10.39 12.46
C PHE A 14 -5.98 9.86 13.32
N CYS A 15 -6.05 8.60 13.72
CA CYS A 15 -4.96 7.91 14.40
C CYS A 15 -4.57 6.61 13.70
N PHE A 16 -3.27 6.31 13.73
CA PHE A 16 -2.72 5.01 13.39
C PHE A 16 -2.63 4.18 14.67
N ILE A 17 -3.27 3.01 14.67
CA ILE A 17 -3.28 2.06 15.78
C ILE A 17 -2.65 0.77 15.28
N GLU A 18 -1.57 0.33 15.89
CA GLU A 18 -0.99 -0.98 15.63
C GLU A 18 -1.60 -2.00 16.59
N VAL A 19 -2.18 -3.07 16.06
CA VAL A 19 -2.85 -4.13 16.82
C VAL A 19 -2.18 -5.47 16.55
N ASN A 20 -1.93 -6.23 17.60
CA ASN A 20 -1.46 -7.62 17.51
C ASN A 20 -2.24 -8.48 18.50
N ASP A 21 -2.61 -9.70 18.10
CA ASP A 21 -3.38 -10.63 18.92
C ASP A 21 -2.55 -11.81 19.46
N GLY A 22 -1.25 -11.84 19.19
CA GLY A 22 -0.32 -12.89 19.61
C GLY A 22 -0.36 -14.17 18.79
N SER A 23 -1.23 -14.28 17.78
CA SER A 23 -1.30 -15.47 16.90
C SER A 23 -0.11 -15.58 15.95
N CYS A 24 0.53 -14.46 15.64
CA CYS A 24 1.76 -14.39 14.85
C CYS A 24 2.60 -13.16 15.25
N LEU A 25 3.81 -13.08 14.68
CA LEU A 25 4.72 -11.96 14.89
C LEU A 25 4.26 -10.67 14.18
N ALA A 26 3.39 -10.77 13.17
CA ALA A 26 2.93 -9.62 12.40
C ALA A 26 1.86 -8.81 13.16
N SER A 27 1.89 -7.49 13.01
CA SER A 27 0.83 -6.59 13.48
C SER A 27 -0.02 -6.10 12.33
N LEU A 28 -1.28 -5.75 12.61
CA LEU A 28 -2.16 -5.05 11.68
C LEU A 28 -2.18 -3.57 12.02
N GLN A 29 -2.01 -2.71 11.01
CA GLN A 29 -2.22 -1.28 11.15
C GLN A 29 -3.68 -0.93 10.89
N VAL A 30 -4.29 -0.21 11.83
CA VAL A 30 -5.65 0.31 11.76
C VAL A 30 -5.58 1.83 11.65
N ILE A 31 -6.30 2.39 10.68
CA ILE A 31 -6.49 3.83 10.55
C ILE A 31 -7.91 4.15 11.01
N ALA A 32 -8.03 4.93 12.07
CA ALA A 32 -9.32 5.34 12.61
C ALA A 32 -9.47 6.87 12.48
N GLY A 33 -10.48 7.32 11.75
CA GLY A 33 -10.72 8.73 11.47
C GLY A 33 -11.69 9.40 12.46
N GLU A 34 -11.62 10.73 12.55
CA GLU A 34 -12.43 11.55 13.47
C GLU A 34 -13.94 11.51 13.19
N HIS A 35 -14.34 11.07 12.00
CA HIS A 35 -15.73 10.86 11.64
C HIS A 35 -16.38 9.64 12.32
N LEU A 36 -15.59 8.79 13.00
CA LEU A 36 -16.16 7.70 13.80
C LEU A 36 -16.97 8.29 14.97
N PRO A 37 -18.22 7.85 15.20
CA PRO A 37 -19.06 8.39 16.27
C PRO A 37 -18.43 8.31 17.66
N ASN A 38 -17.61 7.29 17.91
CA ASN A 38 -16.91 7.07 19.17
C ASN A 38 -15.45 7.58 19.17
N TYR A 39 -15.05 8.39 18.19
CA TYR A 39 -13.64 8.78 18.05
C TYR A 39 -13.10 9.52 19.28
N ARG A 40 -13.77 10.59 19.71
CA ARG A 40 -13.28 11.44 20.81
C ARG A 40 -13.32 10.75 22.17
N ASP A 41 -14.36 9.96 22.41
CA ASP A 41 -14.61 9.38 23.73
C ASP A 41 -13.92 8.03 23.94
N GLU A 42 -13.68 7.27 22.87
CA GLU A 42 -13.06 5.94 22.94
C GLU A 42 -11.73 5.89 22.20
N VAL A 43 -11.74 6.10 20.88
CA VAL A 43 -10.58 5.83 20.01
C VAL A 43 -9.40 6.74 20.36
N ALA A 44 -9.63 8.04 20.51
CA ALA A 44 -8.62 9.03 20.88
C ALA A 44 -8.06 8.76 22.29
N ARG A 45 -8.78 8.05 23.15
CA ARG A 45 -8.34 7.73 24.52
C ARG A 45 -7.58 6.41 24.62
N LEU A 46 -7.58 5.57 23.58
CA LEU A 46 -6.83 4.32 23.55
C LEU A 46 -5.35 4.54 23.90
N GLN A 47 -4.80 3.59 24.66
CA GLN A 47 -3.39 3.54 25.08
C GLN A 47 -2.79 2.19 24.70
N THR A 48 -1.46 2.08 24.73
CA THR A 48 -0.78 0.79 24.61
C THR A 48 -1.28 -0.18 25.69
N GLY A 49 -1.55 -1.42 25.30
CA GLY A 49 -2.11 -2.47 26.16
C GLY A 49 -3.63 -2.54 26.18
N CYS A 50 -4.36 -1.56 25.63
CA CYS A 50 -5.81 -1.67 25.49
C CYS A 50 -6.20 -2.85 24.60
N ALA A 51 -7.13 -3.68 25.06
CA ALA A 51 -7.74 -4.71 24.24
C ALA A 51 -8.82 -4.08 23.35
N VAL A 52 -8.76 -4.34 22.04
CA VAL A 52 -9.67 -3.77 21.04
C VAL A 52 -10.21 -4.86 20.11
N ARG A 53 -11.41 -4.59 19.59
CA ARG A 53 -11.98 -5.32 18.46
C ARG A 53 -12.28 -4.31 17.37
N VAL A 54 -11.61 -4.48 16.23
CA VAL A 54 -11.73 -3.56 15.10
C VAL A 54 -12.57 -4.22 14.02
N LYS A 55 -13.56 -3.48 13.51
CA LYS A 55 -14.28 -3.81 12.28
C LYS A 55 -13.98 -2.71 11.28
N GLY A 56 -13.51 -3.09 10.10
CA GLY A 56 -13.14 -2.15 9.05
C GLY A 56 -12.99 -2.87 7.71
N LYS A 57 -12.49 -2.14 6.71
CA LYS A 57 -12.10 -2.70 5.41
C LYS A 57 -10.59 -2.86 5.37
N LEU A 58 -10.14 -3.92 4.70
CA LEU A 58 -8.74 -4.07 4.36
C LEU A 58 -8.51 -3.39 3.01
N ASP A 59 -8.06 -2.13 3.06
CA ASP A 59 -7.83 -1.31 1.87
C ASP A 59 -6.32 -1.10 1.68
N PRO A 60 -5.78 -1.33 0.47
CA PRO A 60 -4.39 -1.06 0.18
C PRO A 60 -4.14 0.46 0.13
N VAL A 61 -2.92 0.85 0.44
CA VAL A 61 -2.46 2.23 0.30
C VAL A 61 -1.49 2.34 -0.86
N GLN A 62 -1.63 3.42 -1.63
CA GLN A 62 -0.66 3.72 -2.69
C GLN A 62 0.62 4.28 -2.07
N ILE A 63 1.75 3.72 -2.50
CA ILE A 63 3.08 4.15 -2.08
C ILE A 63 3.67 4.99 -3.21
N PHE A 64 4.17 6.18 -2.86
CA PHE A 64 4.76 7.11 -3.82
C PHE A 64 6.27 7.23 -3.59
N ALA A 65 7.02 7.34 -4.68
CA ALA A 65 8.44 7.66 -4.64
C ALA A 65 8.65 9.17 -4.77
N LEU A 66 9.45 9.75 -3.87
CA LEU A 66 9.84 11.16 -3.95
C LEU A 66 10.95 11.31 -4.99
N LEU A 67 10.67 12.05 -6.08
CA LEU A 67 11.65 12.27 -7.15
C LEU A 67 12.64 13.42 -6.86
N GLY A 68 12.23 14.40 -6.05
CA GLY A 68 13.04 15.56 -5.72
C GLY A 68 12.23 16.85 -5.73
N ARG A 69 12.92 17.99 -5.61
CA ARG A 69 12.31 19.31 -5.83
C ARG A 69 12.06 19.51 -7.31
N VAL A 70 10.95 20.18 -7.66
CA VAL A 70 10.53 20.39 -9.06
C VAL A 70 11.64 20.96 -9.95
N ALA A 71 12.46 21.89 -9.45
CA ALA A 71 13.56 22.48 -10.20
C ALA A 71 14.77 21.55 -10.41
N ASP A 72 14.87 20.47 -9.63
CA ASP A 72 16.03 19.58 -9.58
C ASP A 72 15.76 18.22 -10.25
N VAL A 73 14.50 17.91 -10.61
CA VAL A 73 14.14 16.64 -11.25
C VAL A 73 14.47 16.69 -12.74
N ARG A 74 15.24 15.72 -13.23
CA ARG A 74 15.61 15.62 -14.64
C ARG A 74 14.40 15.19 -15.47
N ASP A 75 14.32 15.67 -16.71
CA ASP A 75 13.21 15.31 -17.62
C ASP A 75 13.08 13.80 -17.84
N GLU A 76 14.21 13.07 -17.84
CA GLU A 76 14.23 11.61 -17.94
C GLU A 76 13.60 10.90 -16.72
N ASP A 77 13.70 11.49 -15.53
CA ASP A 77 13.06 10.96 -14.33
C ASP A 77 11.55 11.24 -14.35
N LEU A 78 11.15 12.39 -14.88
CA LEU A 78 9.73 12.72 -15.09
C LEU A 78 9.10 11.81 -16.15
N ASP A 79 9.79 11.55 -17.26
CA ASP A 79 9.33 10.60 -18.28
C ASP A 79 9.19 9.19 -17.72
N TYR A 80 10.20 8.73 -16.98
CA TYR A 80 10.15 7.43 -16.32
C TYR A 80 8.96 7.33 -15.37
N ALA A 81 8.75 8.35 -14.53
CA ALA A 81 7.64 8.38 -13.58
C ALA A 81 6.26 8.35 -14.28
N ARG A 82 6.10 9.06 -15.40
CA ARG A 82 4.84 9.01 -16.19
C ARG A 82 4.59 7.62 -16.76
N ARG A 83 5.61 7.00 -17.35
CA ARG A 83 5.51 5.65 -17.92
C ARG A 83 5.25 4.60 -16.84
N PHE A 84 5.84 4.78 -15.65
CA PHE A 84 5.57 3.94 -14.50
C PHE A 84 4.12 4.08 -14.02
N ASP A 85 3.61 5.32 -13.90
CA ASP A 85 2.22 5.57 -13.53
C ASP A 85 1.23 4.94 -14.51
N GLU A 86 1.47 5.09 -15.82
CA GLU A 86 0.67 4.45 -16.87
C GLU A 86 0.67 2.91 -16.73
N ALA A 87 1.84 2.30 -16.48
CA ALA A 87 1.94 0.86 -16.26
C ALA A 87 1.15 0.40 -15.02
N VAL A 88 1.16 1.19 -13.94
CA VAL A 88 0.36 0.93 -12.74
C VAL A 88 -1.14 1.05 -13.03
N GLN A 89 -1.56 2.02 -13.86
CA GLN A 89 -2.97 2.16 -14.25
C GLN A 89 -3.47 0.93 -15.02
N HIS A 90 -2.68 0.42 -15.96
CA HIS A 90 -3.00 -0.82 -16.68
C HIS A 90 -3.02 -2.04 -15.75
N PHE A 91 -2.10 -2.11 -14.78
CA PHE A 91 -2.12 -3.15 -13.76
C PHE A 91 -3.40 -3.10 -12.92
N GLN A 92 -3.77 -1.93 -12.41
CA GLN A 92 -5.00 -1.76 -11.62
C GLN A 92 -6.26 -2.07 -12.44
N SER A 93 -6.23 -1.79 -13.75
CA SER A 93 -7.32 -2.06 -14.69
C SER A 93 -7.34 -3.51 -15.21
N ARG A 94 -6.45 -4.38 -14.72
CA ARG A 94 -6.33 -5.79 -15.11
C ARG A 94 -5.95 -6.03 -16.57
N GLU A 95 -5.30 -5.06 -17.21
CA GLU A 95 -4.77 -5.15 -18.58
C GLU A 95 -3.40 -5.84 -18.58
N TRP A 96 -3.35 -7.07 -18.08
CA TRP A 96 -2.10 -7.75 -17.72
C TRP A 96 -1.04 -7.82 -18.82
N PRO A 97 -1.37 -8.16 -20.08
CA PRO A 97 -0.36 -8.22 -21.13
C PRO A 97 0.30 -6.86 -21.41
N LEU A 98 -0.48 -5.78 -21.31
CA LEU A 98 0.01 -4.42 -21.52
C LEU A 98 0.87 -3.96 -20.35
N ALA A 99 0.36 -4.15 -19.12
CA ALA A 99 1.09 -3.86 -17.89
C ALA A 99 2.42 -4.62 -17.83
N LEU A 100 2.42 -5.93 -18.12
CA LEU A 100 3.65 -6.74 -18.10
C LEU A 100 4.67 -6.21 -19.10
N ARG A 101 4.26 -5.93 -20.34
CA ARG A 101 5.15 -5.37 -21.37
C ARG A 101 5.76 -4.03 -20.94
N GLN A 102 4.98 -3.16 -20.33
CA GLN A 102 5.47 -1.86 -19.85
C GLN A 102 6.44 -2.04 -18.68
N PHE A 103 6.13 -2.88 -17.69
CA PHE A 103 7.04 -3.15 -16.57
C PHE A 103 8.32 -3.85 -17.01
N GLU A 104 8.27 -4.76 -18.00
CA GLU A 104 9.49 -5.32 -18.60
C GLU A 104 10.36 -4.24 -19.27
N SER A 105 9.74 -3.27 -19.95
CA SER A 105 10.47 -2.14 -20.53
C SER A 105 11.10 -1.25 -19.45
N LEU A 106 10.35 -0.95 -18.38
CA LEU A 106 10.82 -0.13 -17.26
C LEU A 106 11.94 -0.81 -16.47
N ALA A 107 11.81 -2.11 -16.19
CA ALA A 107 12.83 -2.91 -15.49
C ALA A 107 14.11 -3.04 -16.33
N LYS A 108 14.01 -3.16 -17.66
CA LYS A 108 15.18 -3.12 -18.55
C LYS A 108 15.86 -1.75 -18.56
N LEU A 109 15.06 -0.67 -18.54
CA LEU A 109 15.58 0.71 -18.54
C LEU A 109 16.26 1.08 -17.23
N ARG A 110 15.74 0.61 -16.09
CA ARG A 110 16.31 0.82 -14.75
C ARG A 110 16.34 -0.50 -13.97
N PRO A 111 17.35 -1.37 -14.19
CA PRO A 111 17.41 -2.69 -13.54
C PRO A 111 17.52 -2.66 -12.01
N ALA A 112 17.94 -1.53 -11.43
CA ALA A 112 18.00 -1.33 -9.99
C ALA A 112 16.67 -0.85 -9.38
N ASP A 113 15.64 -0.59 -10.19
CA ASP A 113 14.32 -0.19 -9.70
C ASP A 113 13.54 -1.42 -9.21
N VAL A 114 13.56 -1.61 -7.89
CA VAL A 114 12.87 -2.71 -7.22
C VAL A 114 11.35 -2.63 -7.40
N ALA A 115 10.77 -1.43 -7.51
CA ALA A 115 9.34 -1.30 -7.69
C ALA A 115 8.92 -1.81 -9.08
N ALA A 116 9.64 -1.43 -10.13
CA ALA A 116 9.37 -1.90 -11.49
C ALA A 116 9.48 -3.43 -11.59
N GLU A 117 10.50 -4.01 -10.98
CA GLU A 117 10.69 -5.47 -10.93
C GLU A 117 9.61 -6.18 -10.11
N THR A 118 9.19 -5.58 -8.98
CA THR A 118 8.10 -6.10 -8.15
C THR A 118 6.80 -6.15 -8.94
N TYR A 119 6.44 -5.06 -9.63
CA TYR A 119 5.25 -5.03 -10.48
C TYR A 119 5.35 -5.99 -11.67
N ARG A 120 6.52 -6.11 -12.31
CA ARG A 120 6.76 -7.10 -13.39
C ARG A 120 6.47 -8.52 -12.91
N SER A 121 7.09 -8.90 -11.79
CA SER A 121 6.95 -10.23 -11.19
C SER A 121 5.51 -10.50 -10.71
N ALA A 122 4.88 -9.52 -10.05
CA ALA A 122 3.48 -9.62 -9.64
C ALA A 122 2.53 -9.77 -10.85
N THR A 123 2.74 -8.99 -11.92
CA THR A 123 1.91 -9.09 -13.13
C THR A 123 2.02 -10.47 -13.77
N ALA A 124 3.24 -11.02 -13.87
CA ALA A 124 3.45 -12.38 -14.39
C ALA A 124 2.73 -13.45 -13.54
N LEU A 125 2.77 -13.31 -12.21
CA LEU A 125 2.03 -14.19 -11.31
C LEU A 125 0.52 -14.08 -11.48
N LEU A 126 -0.02 -12.86 -11.61
CA LEU A 126 -1.45 -12.64 -11.80
C LEU A 126 -1.96 -13.10 -13.17
N ILE A 127 -1.12 -13.13 -14.20
CA ILE A 127 -1.45 -13.78 -15.47
C ILE A 127 -1.61 -15.29 -15.28
N ALA A 128 -0.66 -15.92 -14.57
CA ALA A 128 -0.70 -17.36 -14.30
C ALA A 128 -1.82 -17.75 -13.31
N ARG A 129 -2.14 -16.85 -12.38
CA ARG A 129 -3.11 -17.04 -11.30
C ARG A 129 -3.96 -15.78 -11.16
N PRO A 130 -4.97 -15.59 -12.04
CA PRO A 130 -5.82 -14.40 -12.01
C PRO A 130 -6.50 -14.23 -10.65
N PRO A 131 -6.59 -12.99 -10.14
CA PRO A 131 -7.20 -12.75 -8.86
C PRO A 131 -8.73 -12.78 -9.01
N ASP A 132 -9.44 -12.89 -7.88
CA ASP A 132 -10.90 -12.92 -7.89
C ASP A 132 -11.54 -11.58 -8.31
N ALA A 133 -12.88 -11.56 -8.37
CA ALA A 133 -13.62 -10.35 -8.69
C ALA A 133 -13.43 -9.22 -7.65
N GLY A 134 -13.15 -9.57 -6.39
CA GLY A 134 -12.98 -8.64 -5.28
C GLY A 134 -11.57 -8.04 -5.14
N TRP A 135 -10.63 -8.42 -6.01
CA TRP A 135 -9.28 -7.90 -5.98
C TRP A 135 -9.21 -6.38 -6.09
N ASN A 136 -8.51 -5.79 -5.13
CA ASN A 136 -8.48 -4.35 -4.83
C ASN A 136 -7.19 -3.66 -5.32
N GLY A 137 -6.45 -4.28 -6.25
CA GLY A 137 -5.23 -3.69 -6.79
C GLY A 137 -3.97 -3.91 -5.94
N ALA A 138 -4.08 -4.60 -4.81
CA ALA A 138 -2.95 -4.84 -3.91
C ALA A 138 -2.02 -5.94 -4.44
N ILE A 139 -0.72 -5.71 -4.29
CA ILE A 139 0.29 -6.77 -4.36
C ILE A 139 0.49 -7.27 -2.93
N GLU A 140 0.09 -8.50 -2.67
CA GLU A 140 0.37 -9.16 -1.38
C GLU A 140 1.81 -9.65 -1.37
N LEU A 141 2.65 -9.04 -0.54
CA LEU A 141 4.00 -9.52 -0.29
C LEU A 141 3.92 -10.71 0.68
N ALA A 142 4.19 -11.92 0.19
CA ALA A 142 4.13 -13.13 0.99
C ALA A 142 5.27 -13.25 2.02
N GLU A 143 6.35 -12.47 1.86
CA GLU A 143 7.54 -12.49 2.73
C GLU A 143 8.07 -11.07 2.96
N LYS A 144 8.63 -10.84 4.16
CA LYS A 144 9.34 -9.61 4.55
C LYS A 144 10.84 -9.83 4.49
#